data_AF-A0A9D5YQP1-F1
#
_entry.id   AF-A0A9D5YQP1-F1
#
_cell.length_a   1.000
_cell.length_b   1.000
_cell.length_c   1.000
_cell.angle_alpha   90.00
_cell.angle_beta   90.00
_cell.angle_gamma   90.00
#
_symmetry.space_group_name_H-M   'P 1'
#
loop_
_entity.id
_entity.type
_entity.pdbx_description
1 polymer ?
#
loop_
_entity_poly.entity_id
_entity_poly.type
_entity_poly.pdbx_seq_one_letter_code
_entity_poly.pdbx_strand_id
1 'polypeptide(L)'
;MQILEEFWYGNIHPNERHGESNLEIIKISDLIKRHEGTLIKSLDEKNKEVFEKYRDCYDELTQLNECEVFKTGFKLGVRMLLECYDDLAKNQK
;
A
#
# COMPACT_ATOMS: atom_id res chain seq x y z
N MET A 1 -14.21 -17.00 10.91
CA MET A 1 -13.06 -16.10 11.14
C MET A 1 -13.62 -14.79 11.64
N GLN A 2 -13.36 -14.39 12.90
CA GLN A 2 -13.82 -13.11 13.41
C GLN A 2 -12.75 -12.06 13.10
N ILE A 3 -12.95 -11.29 12.04
CA ILE A 3 -11.98 -10.29 11.55
C ILE A 3 -11.51 -9.31 12.64
N LEU A 4 -12.35 -9.03 13.65
CA LEU A 4 -12.02 -8.16 14.78
C LEU A 4 -11.02 -8.79 15.74
N GLU A 5 -11.11 -10.09 16.00
CA GLU A 5 -10.16 -10.81 16.86
C GLU A 5 -8.80 -10.90 16.18
N GLU A 6 -8.78 -11.22 14.88
CA GLU A 6 -7.55 -11.25 14.07
C GLU A 6 -6.87 -9.88 13.99
N PHE A 7 -7.67 -8.80 13.90
CA PHE A 7 -7.16 -7.43 13.96
C PHE A 7 -6.59 -7.10 15.35
N TRP A 8 -7.29 -7.49 16.43
CA TRP A 8 -6.85 -7.25 17.81
C TRP A 8 -5.51 -7.93 18.13
N TYR A 9 -5.31 -9.16 17.67
CA TYR A 9 -4.05 -9.88 17.84
C TYR A 9 -2.96 -9.45 16.85
N GLY A 10 -3.26 -8.56 15.91
CA GLY A 10 -2.31 -8.06 14.92
C GLY A 10 -2.03 -9.05 13.79
N ASN A 11 -2.87 -10.07 13.60
CA ASN A 11 -2.73 -11.02 12.49
C ASN A 11 -3.15 -10.39 11.14
N ILE A 12 -3.84 -9.25 11.17
CA ILE A 12 -4.20 -8.45 9.99
C ILE A 12 -3.50 -7.10 10.11
N HIS A 13 -2.57 -6.86 9.21
CA HIS A 13 -1.92 -5.57 9.03
C HIS A 13 -2.56 -4.83 7.85
N PRO A 14 -3.43 -3.81 8.09
CA PRO A 14 -4.16 -3.14 7.01
C PRO A 14 -3.27 -2.40 6.00
N ASN A 15 -2.04 -2.08 6.39
CA ASN A 15 -1.00 -1.50 5.54
C ASN A 15 -0.24 -2.55 4.71
N GLU A 16 -0.35 -3.83 5.06
CA GLU A 16 0.31 -4.90 4.33
C GLU A 16 -0.57 -5.37 3.17
N ARG A 17 0.02 -5.44 1.98
CA ARG A 17 -0.64 -6.01 0.81
C ARG A 17 -0.74 -7.53 0.98
N HIS A 18 -1.89 -8.00 1.47
CA HIS A 18 -2.21 -9.43 1.54
C HIS A 18 -2.88 -9.88 0.23
N GLY A 19 -2.28 -10.84 -0.46
CA GLY A 19 -2.81 -11.44 -1.69
C GLY A 19 -1.71 -11.73 -2.71
N GLU A 20 -1.90 -12.77 -3.52
CA GLU A 20 -0.97 -13.22 -4.57
C GLU A 20 -0.26 -12.03 -5.20
N SER A 21 1.05 -11.96 -4.96
CA SER A 21 1.91 -10.93 -5.48
C SER A 21 1.62 -10.76 -6.96
N ASN A 22 0.99 -9.65 -7.34
CA ASN A 22 0.65 -9.41 -8.73
C ASN A 22 1.96 -9.56 -9.53
N LEU A 23 2.03 -10.59 -10.37
CA LEU A 23 3.27 -10.98 -11.05
C LEU A 23 3.82 -9.82 -11.89
N GLU A 24 2.94 -8.93 -12.37
CA GLU A 24 3.33 -7.71 -13.07
C GLU A 24 3.99 -6.71 -12.13
N ILE A 25 3.44 -6.51 -10.92
CA ILE A 25 4.04 -5.65 -9.89
C ILE A 25 5.43 -6.16 -9.49
N ILE A 26 5.60 -7.47 -9.29
CA ILE A 26 6.92 -8.04 -9.01
C ILE A 26 7.88 -7.76 -10.17
N LYS A 27 7.50 -8.11 -11.40
CA LYS A 27 8.35 -7.93 -12.58
C LYS A 27 8.79 -6.48 -12.76
N ILE A 28 7.86 -5.54 -12.60
CA ILE A 28 8.16 -4.11 -12.69
C ILE A 28 9.06 -3.68 -11.53
N SER A 29 8.81 -4.14 -10.31
CA SER A 29 9.67 -3.85 -9.15
C SER A 29 11.11 -4.34 -9.36
N ASP A 30 11.28 -5.53 -9.93
CA ASP A 30 12.60 -6.08 -10.25
C ASP A 30 13.30 -5.32 -11.38
N LEU A 31 12.56 -4.76 -12.33
CA LEU A 31 13.11 -3.88 -13.35
C LEU A 31 13.57 -2.55 -12.74
N ILE A 32 12.76 -1.95 -11.88
CA ILE A 32 13.09 -0.70 -11.16
C ILE A 32 14.41 -0.89 -10.39
N LYS A 33 14.51 -1.94 -9.57
CA LYS A 33 15.74 -2.25 -8.80
C LYS A 33 16.97 -2.41 -9.69
N ARG A 34 16.83 -3.07 -10.84
CA ARG A 34 17.94 -3.25 -11.80
C ARG A 34 18.37 -1.93 -12.43
N HIS A 35 17.42 -1.10 -12.83
CA HIS A 35 17.70 0.21 -13.41
C HIS A 35 18.30 1.17 -12.38
N GLU A 36 17.76 1.21 -11.16
CA GLU A 36 18.30 1.97 -10.04
C GLU A 36 19.76 1.57 -9.74
N GLY A 37 20.03 0.26 -9.63
CA GLY A 37 21.39 -0.23 -9.39
C GLY A 37 22.37 0.10 -10.53
N THR A 38 21.88 0.19 -11.77
CA THR A 38 22.70 0.62 -12.92
C THR A 38 22.97 2.12 -12.87
N LEU A 39 21.94 2.91 -12.54
CA LEU A 39 22.04 4.36 -12.38
C LEU A 39 23.04 4.72 -11.28
N ILE A 40 22.92 4.14 -10.08
CA ILE A 40 23.82 4.39 -8.94
C ILE A 40 25.29 4.14 -9.30
N LYS A 41 25.58 3.10 -10.10
CA LYS A 41 26.95 2.79 -10.55
C LYS A 41 27.51 3.82 -11.53
N SER A 42 26.64 4.53 -12.26
CA SER A 42 27.03 5.55 -13.24
C SER A 42 27.21 6.94 -12.63
N LEU A 43 26.74 7.17 -11.40
CA LEU A 43 26.81 8.45 -10.71
C LEU A 43 28.15 8.61 -9.97
N ASP A 44 28.66 9.84 -9.93
CA ASP A 44 29.71 10.24 -9.00
C ASP A 44 29.18 10.38 -7.57
N GLU A 45 30.09 10.53 -6.60
CA GLU A 45 29.74 10.51 -5.18
C GLU A 45 28.79 11.64 -4.76
N LYS A 46 28.96 12.84 -5.33
CA LYS A 46 28.07 13.98 -5.05
C LYS A 46 26.66 13.71 -5.58
N ASN A 47 26.56 13.18 -6.79
CA ASN A 47 25.29 12.87 -7.42
C ASN A 47 24.59 11.68 -6.76
N LYS A 48 25.33 10.71 -6.21
CA LYS A 48 24.75 9.64 -5.36
C LYS A 48 24.09 10.21 -4.11
N GLU A 49 24.74 11.13 -3.40
CA GLU A 49 24.16 11.74 -2.19
C GLU A 49 22.85 12.48 -2.51
N VAL A 50 22.80 13.19 -3.63
CA VAL A 50 21.57 13.85 -4.11
C VAL A 50 20.50 12.82 -4.47
N PHE A 51 20.88 11.73 -5.13
CA PHE A 51 19.97 10.66 -5.52
C PHE A 51 19.38 9.92 -4.31
N GLU A 52 20.18 9.65 -3.28
CA GLU A 52 19.71 9.03 -2.03
C GLU A 52 18.68 9.93 -1.33
N LYS A 53 18.96 11.22 -1.19
CA LYS A 53 18.00 12.19 -0.63
C LYS A 53 16.71 12.26 -1.44
N TYR A 54 16.82 12.24 -2.78
CA TYR A 54 15.65 12.19 -3.66
C TYR A 54 14.81 10.92 -3.41
N ARG A 55 15.45 9.75 -3.31
CA ARG A 55 14.77 8.49 -3.04
C ARG A 55 14.07 8.52 -1.69
N ASP A 56 14.75 8.98 -0.65
CA ASP A 56 14.16 9.07 0.70
C ASP A 56 12.92 9.97 0.71
N CYS A 57 12.98 11.14 0.05
CA CYS A 57 11.81 12.02 -0.11
C CYS A 57 10.69 11.38 -0.94
N TYR A 58 11.03 10.64 -2.00
CA TYR A 58 10.06 9.95 -2.83
C TYR A 58 9.37 8.79 -2.10
N ASP A 59 10.11 8.05 -1.28
CA ASP A 59 9.59 6.97 -0.44
C ASP A 59 8.64 7.54 0.62
N GLU A 60 8.99 8.64 1.29
CA GLU A 60 8.11 9.32 2.24
C GLU A 60 6.81 9.82 1.56
N LEU A 61 6.93 10.46 0.39
CA LEU A 61 5.77 10.87 -0.41
C LEU A 61 4.89 9.68 -0.78
N THR A 62 5.50 8.56 -1.17
CA THR A 62 4.79 7.34 -1.54
C THR A 62 4.02 6.77 -0.35
N GLN A 63 4.63 6.70 0.84
CA GLN A 63 3.97 6.25 2.07
C GLN A 63 2.77 7.14 2.43
N LEU A 64 2.92 8.47 2.31
CA LEU A 64 1.82 9.41 2.54
C LEU A 64 0.67 9.17 1.57
N ASN A 65 0.98 9.00 0.28
CA ASN A 65 -0.03 8.73 -0.74
C ASN A 65 -0.72 7.37 -0.52
N GLU A 66 0.02 6.31 -0.21
CA GLU A 66 -0.53 5.00 0.11
C GLU A 66 -1.45 5.07 1.34
N CYS A 67 -1.10 5.85 2.36
CA CYS A 67 -1.95 6.08 3.52
C CYS A 67 -3.28 6.77 3.14
N GLU A 68 -3.25 7.78 2.28
CA GLU A 68 -4.47 8.48 1.82
C GLU A 68 -5.36 7.57 0.94
N VAL A 69 -4.75 6.78 0.06
CA VAL A 69 -5.47 5.76 -0.73
C VAL A 69 -6.12 4.73 0.19
N PHE A 70 -5.39 4.24 1.20
CA PHE A 70 -5.93 3.32 2.19
C PHE A 70 -7.13 3.92 2.94
N LYS A 71 -7.01 5.14 3.48
CA LYS A 71 -8.11 5.84 4.16
C LYS A 71 -9.33 5.99 3.26
N THR A 72 -9.13 6.31 2.00
CA THR A 72 -10.21 6.45 1.01
C THR A 72 -10.90 5.12 0.74
N GLY A 73 -10.12 4.05 0.50
CA GLY A 73 -10.64 2.71 0.31
C GLY A 73 -11.40 2.19 1.53
N PHE A 74 -10.88 2.42 2.74
CA PHE A 74 -11.53 2.03 3.99
C PHE A 74 -12.87 2.75 4.19
N LYS A 75 -12.90 4.08 3.98
CA LYS A 75 -14.16 4.86 4.05
C LYS A 75 -15.20 4.34 3.05
N LEU A 76 -14.78 3.97 1.84
CA LEU A 76 -15.66 3.38 0.85
C LEU A 76 -16.21 2.03 1.31
N GLY A 77 -15.35 1.13 1.80
CA GLY A 77 -15.74 -0.17 2.32
C GLY A 77 -16.77 -0.07 3.47
N VAL A 78 -16.56 0.85 4.41
CA VAL A 78 -17.51 1.11 5.51
C VAL A 78 -18.86 1.61 4.99
N ARG A 79 -18.87 2.52 4.00
CA ARG A 79 -20.13 3.01 3.39
C ARG A 79 -20.92 1.88 2.74
N MET A 80 -20.24 0.99 1.99
CA MET A 80 -20.89 -0.16 1.36
C MET A 80 -21.45 -1.13 2.40
N LEU A 81 -20.70 -1.39 3.48
CA LEU A 81 -21.17 -2.25 4.58
C LEU A 81 -22.44 -1.70 5.24
N LEU A 82 -22.47 -0.40 5.52
CA LEU A 82 -23.64 0.26 6.14
C LEU A 82 -24.88 0.16 5.25
N GLU A 83 -24.74 0.43 3.95
CA GLU A 83 -25.85 0.30 2.99
C GLU A 83 -26.41 -1.13 2.96
N CYS A 84 -25.53 -2.14 2.84
CA CYS A 84 -25.95 -3.54 2.86
C CYS A 84 -26.64 -3.92 4.18
N TYR A 85 -26.16 -3.40 5.32
CA TYR A 85 -26.76 -3.68 6.62
C TYR A 85 -28.15 -3.06 6.77
N ASP A 86 -28.32 -1.81 6.32
CA ASP A 86 -29.62 -1.12 6.35
C ASP A 86 -30.67 -1.84 5.49
N ASP A 87 -30.27 -2.37 4.33
CA ASP A 87 -31.14 -3.19 3.49
C ASP A 87 -31.52 -4.51 4.16
N LEU A 88 -30.57 -5.19 4.81
CA LEU A 88 -30.84 -6.40 5.59
C LEU A 88 -31.82 -6.13 6.74
N ALA A 89 -31.66 -5.03 7.46
CA ALA A 89 -32.52 -4.65 8.57
C ALA A 89 -33.95 -4.28 8.11
N LYS A 90 -34.10 -3.69 6.92
CA LYS A 90 -35.41 -3.39 6.31
C LYS A 90 -36.12 -4.66 5.84
N ASN A 91 -35.39 -5.64 5.30
CA ASN A 91 -35.94 -6.89 4.78
C ASN A 91 -36.32 -7.92 5.88
N GLN A 92 -36.01 -7.63 7.14
CA GLN A 92 -36.38 -8.45 8.31
C GLN A 92 -37.63 -7.93 9.05
N LYS A 93 -38.25 -6.84 8.57
CA LYS A 93 -39.53 -6.31 9.05
C LYS A 93 -40.65 -6.63 8.05
#